data_AF-A0A2N0FTS7-F1
#
_entry.id   AF-A0A2N0FTS7-F1
#
_cell.length_a   1.000
_cell.length_b   1.000
_cell.length_c   1.000
_cell.angle_alpha   90.00
_cell.angle_beta   90.00
_cell.angle_gamma   90.00
#
_symmetry.space_group_name_H-M   'P 1'
#
loop_
_entity.id
_entity.type
_entity.pdbx_description
1 polymer ?
#
loop_
_entity_poly.entity_id
_entity_poly.type
_entity_poly.pdbx_seq_one_letter_code
_entity_poly.pdbx_strand_id
1 'polypeptide(L)' 'MKLYRQEKLIDKLLKFRWKKHNFDCIKVECYNRFDGDNFMCRVEVFRDKKRLMKHEAELNENFVRNAEDRLGEILIDQI' A
#
# COMPACT_ATOMS: atom_id res chain seq x y z
N MET A 1 14.25 -9.52 10.46
CA MET A 1 13.44 -9.93 9.27
C MET A 1 13.94 -9.14 8.07
N LYS A 2 14.09 -9.72 6.86
CA LYS A 2 14.60 -8.94 5.70
C LYS A 2 13.46 -8.11 5.09
N LEU A 3 13.59 -6.77 5.03
CA LEU A 3 12.66 -5.80 4.43
C LEU A 3 12.00 -6.30 3.12
N TYR A 4 12.80 -6.84 2.22
CA TYR A 4 12.35 -7.40 0.94
C TYR A 4 11.27 -8.49 1.07
N ARG A 5 11.33 -9.32 2.13
CA ARG A 5 10.31 -10.34 2.38
C ARG A 5 9.00 -9.71 2.82
N GLN A 6 9.05 -8.66 3.65
CA GLN A 6 7.86 -7.93 4.08
C GLN A 6 7.20 -7.22 2.91
N GLU A 7 7.99 -6.53 2.07
CA GLU A 7 7.49 -5.88 0.86
C GLU A 7 6.72 -6.85 -0.04
N LYS A 8 7.31 -8.02 -0.35
CA LYS A 8 6.65 -9.06 -1.14
C LYS A 8 5.37 -9.61 -0.51
N LEU A 9 5.33 -9.72 0.82
CA LEU A 9 4.15 -10.21 1.52
C LEU A 9 3.00 -9.18 1.43
N ILE A 10 3.31 -7.91 1.66
CA ILE A 10 2.33 -6.82 1.54
C ILE A 10 1.84 -6.70 0.11
N ASP A 11 2.75 -6.70 -0.87
CA ASP A 11 2.40 -6.65 -2.30
C ASP A 11 1.41 -7.76 -2.69
N LYS A 12 1.70 -9.01 -2.30
CA LYS A 12 0.80 -10.14 -2.55
C LYS A 12 -0.54 -9.97 -1.84
N LEU A 13 -0.53 -9.57 -0.58
CA LEU A 13 -1.74 -9.40 0.23
C LEU A 13 -2.66 -8.34 -0.38
N LEU A 14 -2.13 -7.16 -0.70
CA LEU A 14 -2.90 -6.06 -1.27
C LEU A 14 -3.43 -6.41 -2.66
N LYS A 15 -2.61 -7.02 -3.53
CA LYS A 15 -3.07 -7.49 -4.86
C LYS A 15 -4.19 -8.51 -4.74
N PHE A 16 -4.13 -9.41 -3.77
CA PHE A 16 -5.19 -10.39 -3.53
C PHE A 16 -6.47 -9.71 -3.04
N ARG A 17 -6.38 -8.87 -2.01
CA ARG A 17 -7.55 -8.20 -1.39
C ARG A 17 -8.22 -7.20 -2.32
N TRP A 18 -7.43 -6.50 -3.14
CA TRP A 18 -7.92 -5.45 -4.03
C TRP A 18 -8.20 -5.93 -5.46
N LYS A 19 -8.14 -7.24 -5.70
CA LYS A 19 -8.35 -7.85 -7.02
C LYS A 19 -9.66 -7.40 -7.70
N LYS A 20 -10.71 -7.14 -6.92
CA LYS A 20 -12.03 -6.71 -7.41
C LYS A 20 -12.06 -5.28 -8.00
N HIS A 21 -11.05 -4.46 -7.72
CA HIS A 21 -11.05 -3.05 -8.09
C HIS A 21 -10.37 -2.76 -9.45
N ASN A 22 -9.93 -3.76 -10.21
CA ASN A 22 -9.34 -3.59 -11.54
C ASN A 22 -8.31 -2.44 -11.63
N PHE A 23 -7.33 -2.44 -10.72
CA PHE A 23 -6.21 -1.49 -10.78
C PHE A 23 -5.18 -1.93 -11.83
N ASP A 24 -4.57 -0.98 -12.54
CA ASP A 24 -3.52 -1.25 -13.52
C ASP A 24 -2.25 -1.75 -12.82
N CYS A 25 -1.93 -1.12 -11.69
CA CYS A 25 -0.70 -1.35 -10.97
C CYS A 25 -0.87 -1.00 -9.50
N ILE A 26 -0.29 -1.85 -8.65
CA ILE A 26 -0.05 -1.57 -7.24
C ILE A 26 1.45 -1.66 -7.04
N LYS A 27 2.08 -0.59 -6.56
CA LYS A 27 3.50 -0.54 -6.21
C LYS A 27 3.63 -0.51 -4.70
N VAL A 28 4.50 -1.36 -4.16
CA VAL A 28 4.79 -1.45 -2.72
C VAL A 28 6.29 -1.31 -2.54
N GLU A 29 6.70 -0.43 -1.64
CA GLU A 29 8.10 -0.17 -1.31
C GLU A 29 8.27 -0.11 0.21
N CYS A 30 9.13 -0.96 0.77
CA CYS A 30 9.46 -0.94 2.19
C CYS A 30 10.89 -0.43 2.40
N TYR A 31 11.08 0.48 3.36
CA TYR A 31 12.37 1.10 3.62
C TYR A 31 12.54 1.46 5.10
N ASN A 32 13.78 1.64 5.56
CA ASN A 32 14.07 2.12 6.92
C ASN A 32 14.23 3.64 6.90
N ARG A 33 13.78 4.34 7.95
CA ARG A 33 14.21 5.72 8.14
C ARG A 33 15.66 5.73 8.63
N PHE A 34 16.46 6.66 8.11
CA PHE A 34 17.86 6.80 8.51
C PHE A 34 18.01 7.19 9.99
N ASP A 35 16.98 7.80 10.58
CA ASP A 35 16.99 8.44 11.91
C ASP A 35 16.10 7.72 12.95
N GLY A 36 15.70 6.46 12.68
CA GLY A 36 14.89 5.69 13.63
C GLY A 36 14.66 4.25 13.17
N ASP A 37 14.57 3.32 14.13
CA ASP A 37 14.36 1.88 13.92
C ASP A 37 12.98 1.50 13.32
N ASN A 38 12.20 2.50 12.87
CA ASN A 38 10.86 2.28 12.35
C ASN A 38 10.94 1.93 10.86
N PHE A 39 10.47 0.72 10.55
CA PHE A 39 10.24 0.26 9.19
C PHE A 39 9.08 1.03 8.58
N MET A 40 9.27 1.61 7.41
CA MET A 40 8.24 2.32 6.65
C MET A 40 7.79 1.48 5.46
N CYS A 41 6.53 1.66 5.06
CA CYS A 41 6.01 1.11 3.83
C CYS A 41 5.23 2.19 3.07
N ARG A 42 5.43 2.21 1.76
CA ARG A 42 4.71 3.06 0.81
C ARG A 42 3.95 2.17 -0.16
N VAL A 43 2.68 2.46 -0.34
CA VAL A 43 1.80 1.84 -1.33
C VAL A 43 1.29 2.91 -2.28
N GLU A 44 1.43 2.67 -3.57
CA GLU A 44 0.84 3.49 -4.61
C GLU A 44 -0.07 2.63 -5.51
N VAL A 45 -1.28 3.13 -5.77
CA VAL A 45 -2.27 2.46 -6.61
C VAL A 45 -2.54 3.31 -7.84
N PHE A 46 -2.58 2.67 -9.01
CA PHE A 46 -2.77 3.32 -10.29
C PHE A 46 -3.97 2.73 -11.03
N ARG A 47 -4.74 3.60 -11.70
CA ARG A 47 -5.83 3.26 -12.62
C ARG A 47 -5.82 4.26 -13.78
N ASP A 48 -6.02 3.79 -14.99
CA ASP A 48 -5.93 4.56 -16.23
C ASP A 48 -4.61 5.34 -16.36
N LYS A 49 -3.50 4.71 -15.95
CA LYS A 49 -2.15 5.31 -15.86
C LYS A 49 -2.04 6.53 -14.92
N LYS A 50 -3.09 6.87 -14.17
CA LYS A 50 -3.10 7.92 -13.16
C LYS A 50 -2.91 7.32 -11.77
N ARG A 51 -2.18 8.03 -10.90
CA ARG A 51 -2.04 7.63 -9.50
C ARG A 51 -3.35 7.96 -8.77
N LEU A 52 -4.04 6.92 -8.34
CA LEU A 52 -5.29 6.99 -7.60
C LEU A 52 -5.03 7.27 -6.12
N MET A 53 -4.02 6.59 -5.57
CA MET A 53 -3.75 6.60 -4.14
C MET A 53 -2.25 6.56 -3.88
N LYS A 54 -1.82 7.28 -2.85
CA LYS A 54 -0.54 7.11 -2.18
C LYS A 54 -0.81 6.99 -0.68
N HIS A 55 -0.34 5.91 -0.06
CA HIS A 55 -0.33 5.74 1.39
C HIS A 55 1.08 5.40 1.84
N GLU A 56 1.57 6.14 2.82
CA GLU A 56 2.94 6.02 3.32
C GLU A 56 2.91 6.17 4.83
N ALA A 57 3.30 5.10 5.52
CA ALA A 57 3.19 5.00 6.97
C ALA A 57 4.19 3.98 7.51
N GLU A 58 4.28 3.92 8.84
CA GLU A 58 5.04 2.88 9.51
C GLU A 58 4.45 1.49 9.21
N LEU A 59 5.32 0.52 8.95
CA LEU A 59 4.94 -0.86 8.73
C LEU A 59 4.67 -1.54 10.07
N ASN A 60 3.43 -1.39 10.55
CA ASN A 60 2.89 -2.08 11.71
C ASN A 60 1.65 -2.90 11.32
N GLU A 61 1.02 -3.54 12.31
CA GLU A 61 -0.18 -4.37 12.12
C GLU A 61 -1.37 -3.63 11.51
N ASN A 62 -1.44 -2.31 11.66
CA ASN A 62 -2.54 -1.49 11.16
C ASN A 62 -2.31 -0.98 9.74
N PHE A 63 -1.10 -1.13 9.18
CA PHE A 63 -0.73 -0.56 7.88
C PHE A 63 -1.71 -0.95 6.76
N VAL A 64 -2.01 -2.25 6.65
CA VAL A 64 -2.89 -2.77 5.59
C VAL A 64 -4.31 -2.22 5.74
N ARG A 65 -4.82 -2.20 6.98
CA ARG A 65 -6.16 -1.68 7.28
C ARG A 65 -6.26 -0.18 6.95
N ASN A 66 -5.28 0.61 7.36
CA ASN A 66 -5.24 2.04 7.07
C ASN A 66 -5.14 2.32 5.56
N ALA A 67 -4.42 1.48 4.81
CA ALA A 67 -4.38 1.56 3.36
C ALA A 67 -5.75 1.20 2.73
N GLU A 68 -6.45 0.19 3.27
CA GLU A 68 -7.80 -0.18 2.84
C GLU A 68 -8.83 0.91 3.11
N ASP A 69 -8.81 1.50 4.30
CA ASP A 69 -9.73 2.56 4.69
C ASP A 69 -9.55 3.78 3.76
N ARG A 70 -8.30 4.19 3.53
CA ARG A 70 -7.98 5.28 2.60
C ARG A 70 -8.38 4.97 1.16
N LEU A 71 -8.23 3.72 0.73
CA LEU A 71 -8.70 3.31 -0.60
C LEU A 71 -10.23 3.37 -0.68
N GLY A 72 -10.92 2.94 0.38
CA GLY A 72 -12.37 3.00 0.48
C GLY A 72 -12.90 4.43 0.35
N GLU A 73 -12.32 5.38 1.07
CA GLU A 73 -12.65 6.82 0.97
C GLU A 73 -12.55 7.33 -0.47
N ILE A 74 -11.42 7.06 -1.14
CA ILE A 74 -11.18 7.51 -2.52
C ILE A 74 -12.17 6.89 -3.51
N LEU A 75 -12.55 5.64 -3.30
CA LEU A 75 -13.48 4.94 -4.20
C LEU A 75 -14.94 5.37 -3.99
N ILE A 76 -15.31 5.79 -2.78
CA ILE A 76 -16.64 6.35 -2.50
C ILE A 76 -16.80 7.71 -3.17
N ASP A 77 -15.77 8.56 -3.12
CA ASP A 77 -15.77 9.90 -3.76
C ASP A 77 -15.84 9.87 -5.31
N GLN A 78 -15.75 8.68 -5.92
CA GLN A 78 -15.82 8.49 -7.38
C GLN A 78 -17.18 8.03 -7.90
N ILE A 79 -18.14 7.76 -7.00
CA ILE A 79 -19.52 7.36 -7.30
C ILE A 79 -20.42 8.59 -7.18
#